data_AF-A0A960B2V4-F1
#
_entry.id   AF-A0A960B2V4-F1
#
_cell.length_a   1.000
_cell.length_b   1.000
_cell.length_c   1.000
_cell.angle_alpha   90.00
_cell.angle_beta   90.00
_cell.angle_gamma   90.00
#
_symmetry.space_group_name_H-M   'P 1'
#
loop_
_entity.id
_entity.type
_entity.pdbx_description
1 polymer ?
#
loop_
_entity_poly.entity_id
_entity_poly.type
_entity_poly.pdbx_seq_one_letter_code
_entity_poly.pdbx_strand_id
1 'polypeptide(L)'
;KQRHDLRLVVIDYMQLMTSGKKVESRQLEVSEFSRQIKLLAKELEVPIIALSQLNRGPEQRSDKRPMLADLRESGSLEQDADMVVLLHRDDAYERESTRPGEADLIIAKHRNGPTRDITVAFQGHYSRFVDMAH
;
A
#
# COMPACT_ATOMS: atom_id res chain seq x y z
N LYS A 1 -9.50 -14.17 18.40
CA LYS A 1 -9.75 -13.44 19.67
C LYS A 1 -9.59 -14.29 20.94
N GLN A 2 -9.72 -15.63 20.91
CA GLN A 2 -9.79 -16.46 22.15
C GLN A 2 -8.46 -16.85 22.84
N ARG A 3 -7.28 -16.44 22.38
CA ARG A 3 -6.01 -16.69 23.12
C ARG A 3 -5.05 -15.51 23.25
N HIS A 4 -5.13 -14.51 22.36
CA HIS A 4 -4.38 -13.26 22.44
C HIS A 4 -5.27 -12.13 21.89
N ASP A 5 -5.34 -11.00 22.59
CA ASP A 5 -6.10 -9.79 22.24
C ASP A 5 -5.54 -9.13 20.97
N LEU A 6 -5.81 -9.76 19.82
CA LEU A 6 -5.34 -9.30 18.51
C LEU A 6 -6.04 -7.98 18.16
N ARG A 7 -5.27 -6.92 17.89
CA ARG A 7 -5.79 -5.58 17.56
C ARG A 7 -5.38 -5.04 16.20
N LEU A 8 -4.41 -5.66 15.53
CA LEU A 8 -3.92 -5.29 14.21
C LEU A 8 -3.30 -6.51 13.53
N VAL A 9 -3.51 -6.64 12.23
CA VAL A 9 -2.78 -7.60 11.38
C VAL A 9 -2.01 -6.84 10.32
N VAL A 10 -0.74 -7.20 10.11
CA VAL A 10 0.08 -6.68 9.01
C VAL A 10 0.51 -7.84 8.12
N ILE A 11 0.29 -7.71 6.81
CA ILE A 11 0.68 -8.69 5.79
C ILE A 11 1.79 -8.08 4.94
N ASP A 12 2.99 -8.64 5.02
CA ASP A 12 4.17 -8.26 4.24
C ASP A 12 4.65 -9.43 3.37
N TYR A 13 4.37 -9.47 2.08
CA TYR A 13 3.46 -8.65 1.27
C TYR A 13 2.54 -9.58 0.45
N MET A 14 1.40 -9.09 -0.05
CA MET A 14 0.34 -9.94 -0.62
C MET A 14 0.80 -10.79 -1.80
N GLN A 15 1.75 -10.30 -2.60
CA GLN A 15 2.26 -11.03 -3.76
C GLN A 15 3.12 -12.25 -3.39
N LEU A 16 3.40 -12.54 -2.12
CA LEU A 16 3.96 -13.83 -1.69
C LEU A 16 2.89 -14.88 -1.38
N MET A 17 1.62 -14.46 -1.26
CA MET A 17 0.53 -15.40 -1.02
C MET A 17 0.32 -16.27 -2.26
N THR A 18 0.15 -17.56 -2.03
CA THR A 18 -0.20 -18.56 -3.05
C THR A 18 -1.38 -19.38 -2.54
N SER A 19 -2.32 -19.63 -3.44
CA SER A 19 -3.51 -20.44 -3.18
C SER A 19 -3.20 -21.93 -3.19
N GLY A 20 -1.99 -22.32 -3.62
CA GLY A 20 -1.61 -23.72 -3.87
C GLY A 20 -2.43 -24.39 -4.98
N LYS A 21 -3.35 -23.65 -5.62
CA LYS A 21 -4.23 -24.10 -6.69
C LYS A 21 -3.71 -23.59 -8.02
N LYS A 22 -4.00 -24.32 -9.08
CA LYS A 22 -3.71 -23.89 -10.44
C LYS A 22 -4.74 -22.82 -10.82
N VAL A 23 -4.36 -21.56 -10.72
CA VAL A 23 -5.21 -20.41 -11.10
C VAL A 23 -4.86 -20.00 -12.53
N GLU A 24 -5.87 -19.62 -13.32
CA GLU A 24 -5.68 -19.25 -14.73
C GLU A 24 -4.88 -17.96 -14.91
N SER A 25 -4.93 -17.06 -13.92
CA SER A 25 -4.28 -15.76 -13.95
C SER A 25 -3.88 -15.33 -12.53
N ARG A 26 -2.70 -14.73 -12.41
CA ARG A 26 -2.24 -14.11 -11.16
C ARG A 26 -3.18 -13.00 -10.68
N GLN A 27 -3.82 -12.30 -11.60
CA GLN A 27 -4.78 -11.23 -11.28
C GLN A 27 -6.02 -11.78 -10.56
N LEU A 28 -6.50 -12.95 -10.97
CA LEU A 28 -7.61 -13.64 -10.30
C LEU A 28 -7.22 -14.08 -8.89
N GLU A 29 -6.01 -14.59 -8.73
CA GLU A 29 -5.49 -15.02 -7.43
C GLU A 29 -5.35 -13.84 -6.44
N VAL A 30 -4.77 -12.72 -6.88
CA VAL A 30 -4.71 -11.49 -6.07
C VAL A 30 -6.11 -10.96 -5.74
N SER A 31 -7.06 -11.08 -6.67
CA SER A 31 -8.45 -10.70 -6.41
C SER A 31 -9.13 -11.57 -5.37
N GLU A 32 -8.83 -12.87 -5.35
CA GLU A 32 -9.33 -13.77 -4.31
C GLU A 32 -8.74 -13.40 -2.93
N PHE A 33 -7.43 -13.15 -2.85
CA PHE A 33 -6.79 -12.74 -1.59
C PHE A 33 -7.33 -11.41 -1.08
N SER A 34 -7.48 -10.41 -1.95
CA SER A 34 -8.07 -9.10 -1.64
C SER A 34 -9.40 -9.27 -0.91
N ARG A 35 -10.32 -10.05 -1.50
CA ARG A 35 -11.64 -10.30 -0.94
C ARG A 35 -11.56 -11.06 0.37
N GLN A 36 -10.73 -12.10 0.46
CA GLN A 36 -10.56 -12.89 1.67
C GLN A 36 -10.01 -12.06 2.83
N ILE A 37 -9.03 -11.18 2.57
CA ILE A 37 -8.48 -10.25 3.56
C ILE A 37 -9.57 -9.31 4.07
N LYS A 38 -10.40 -8.75 3.17
CA LYS A 38 -11.51 -7.87 3.56
C LYS A 38 -12.56 -8.59 4.42
N LEU A 39 -12.90 -9.83 4.08
CA LEU A 39 -13.82 -10.65 4.88
C LEU A 39 -13.21 -10.98 6.24
N LEU A 40 -11.94 -11.35 6.29
CA LEU A 40 -11.22 -11.64 7.53
C LEU A 40 -11.17 -10.43 8.46
N ALA A 41 -10.90 -9.23 7.91
CA ALA A 41 -10.91 -7.99 8.69
C ALA A 41 -12.30 -7.73 9.33
N LYS A 42 -13.38 -8.02 8.60
CA LYS A 42 -14.75 -7.89 9.12
C LYS A 42 -15.07 -8.96 10.17
N GLU A 43 -14.67 -10.20 9.94
CA GLU A 43 -14.92 -11.32 10.86
C GLU A 43 -14.16 -11.16 12.18
N LEU A 44 -12.89 -10.75 12.10
CA LEU A 44 -12.06 -10.50 13.28
C LEU A 44 -12.37 -9.15 13.94
N GLU A 45 -13.03 -8.23 13.23
CA GLU A 45 -13.24 -6.83 13.63
C GLU A 45 -11.93 -6.14 14.03
N VAL A 46 -10.87 -6.34 13.25
CA VAL A 46 -9.58 -5.70 13.45
C VAL A 46 -9.10 -5.08 12.14
N PRO A 47 -8.38 -3.94 12.20
CA PRO A 47 -7.71 -3.40 11.02
C PRO A 47 -6.68 -4.41 10.48
N ILE A 48 -6.64 -4.52 9.15
CA ILE A 48 -5.60 -5.25 8.43
C ILE A 48 -4.89 -4.28 7.50
N ILE A 49 -3.56 -4.20 7.62
CA ILE A 49 -2.69 -3.49 6.70
C ILE A 49 -2.02 -4.54 5.81
N ALA A 50 -2.24 -4.45 4.51
CA ALA A 50 -1.63 -5.34 3.55
C ALA A 50 -0.70 -4.55 2.62
N LEU A 51 0.57 -4.94 2.57
CA LEU A 51 1.54 -4.35 1.66
C LEU A 51 1.35 -4.92 0.26
N SER A 52 1.36 -4.03 -0.73
CA SER A 52 1.30 -4.38 -2.15
C SER A 52 2.46 -3.73 -2.88
N GLN A 53 3.09 -4.49 -3.76
CA GLN A 53 3.99 -3.93 -4.77
C GLN A 53 3.19 -3.28 -5.89
N LEU A 54 3.76 -2.21 -6.46
CA LEU A 54 3.24 -1.55 -7.66
C LEU A 54 3.88 -2.14 -8.92
N ASN A 55 3.18 -2.01 -10.04
CA ASN A 55 3.80 -2.21 -11.34
C ASN A 55 4.93 -1.18 -11.55
N ARG A 56 5.93 -1.50 -12.38
CA ARG A 56 7.04 -0.57 -12.72
C ARG A 56 6.64 0.59 -13.64
N GLY A 57 5.34 0.72 -13.95
CA GLY A 57 4.80 1.80 -14.80
C GLY A 57 5.16 3.22 -14.34
N PRO A 58 5.12 3.56 -13.03
CA PRO A 58 5.54 4.88 -12.53
C PRO A 58 6.97 5.23 -12.92
N GLU A 59 7.90 4.27 -12.91
CA GLU A 59 9.31 4.51 -13.19
C GLU A 59 9.58 4.98 -14.62
N GLN A 60 8.65 4.67 -15.55
CA GLN A 60 8.74 5.03 -16.96
C GLN A 60 8.06 6.37 -17.28
N ARG A 61 7.25 6.90 -16.35
CA ARG A 61 6.60 8.21 -16.53
C ARG A 61 7.59 9.34 -16.22
N SER A 62 7.34 10.49 -16.84
CA SER A 62 8.02 11.73 -16.48
C SER A 62 7.73 12.10 -15.03
N ASP A 63 6.46 12.00 -14.63
CA ASP A 63 6.03 12.08 -13.24
C ASP A 63 6.02 10.67 -12.63
N LYS A 64 7.07 10.38 -11.85
CA LYS A 64 7.29 9.08 -11.19
C LYS A 64 6.40 8.87 -9.97
N ARG A 65 5.48 9.80 -9.69
CA ARG A 65 4.51 9.69 -8.61
C ARG A 65 3.57 8.50 -8.86
N PRO A 66 3.39 7.60 -7.88
CA PRO A 66 2.47 6.48 -8.00
C PRO A 66 1.02 6.94 -7.92
N MET A 67 0.14 6.22 -8.62
CA MET A 67 -1.31 6.42 -8.65
C MET A 67 -2.05 5.10 -8.51
N LEU A 68 -3.36 5.14 -8.24
CA LEU A 68 -4.18 3.92 -8.10
C LEU A 68 -4.09 3.01 -9.33
N ALA A 69 -3.99 3.59 -10.53
CA ALA A 69 -3.84 2.81 -11.77
C ALA A 69 -2.54 1.98 -11.82
N ASP A 70 -1.56 2.22 -10.94
CA ASP A 70 -0.35 1.40 -10.85
C ASP A 70 -0.57 0.09 -10.07
N LEU A 71 -1.71 -0.04 -9.39
CA LEU A 71 -2.21 -1.30 -8.82
C LEU A 71 -2.92 -2.18 -9.86
N ARG A 72 -3.00 -1.77 -11.14
CA ARG A 72 -3.94 -2.29 -12.17
C ARG A 72 -3.90 -3.80 -12.45
N GLU A 73 -2.86 -4.53 -12.09
CA GLU A 73 -2.92 -6.01 -12.07
C GLU A 73 -3.83 -6.57 -10.96
N SER A 74 -4.39 -5.68 -10.14
CA SER A 74 -5.11 -5.94 -8.90
C SER A 74 -6.29 -4.96 -8.73
N GLY A 75 -7.11 -4.75 -9.77
CA GLY A 75 -8.26 -3.84 -9.71
C GLY A 75 -9.24 -4.15 -8.56
N SER A 76 -9.27 -5.40 -8.09
CA SER A 76 -9.94 -5.85 -6.88
C SER A 76 -9.40 -5.22 -5.60
N LEU A 77 -8.07 -5.05 -5.46
CA LEU A 77 -7.45 -4.39 -4.31
C LEU A 77 -7.96 -2.97 -4.17
N GLU A 78 -8.02 -2.24 -5.29
CA GLU A 78 -8.57 -0.89 -5.30
C GLU A 78 -10.02 -0.90 -4.81
N GLN A 79 -10.86 -1.84 -5.26
CA GLN A 79 -12.28 -1.88 -4.91
C GLN A 79 -12.52 -2.28 -3.44
N ASP A 80 -11.84 -3.31 -2.96
CA ASP A 80 -12.06 -3.93 -1.66
C ASP A 80 -11.47 -3.11 -0.50
N ALA A 81 -10.34 -2.44 -0.73
CA ALA A 81 -9.66 -1.64 0.29
C ALA A 81 -10.55 -0.47 0.77
N ASP A 82 -10.55 -0.19 2.07
CA ASP A 82 -11.19 1.01 2.62
C ASP A 82 -10.29 2.24 2.43
N MET A 83 -8.97 2.06 2.54
CA MET A 83 -7.94 3.07 2.28
C MET A 83 -6.83 2.49 1.43
N VAL A 84 -6.27 3.32 0.56
CA VAL A 84 -5.04 3.02 -0.18
C VAL A 84 -4.06 4.14 0.08
N VAL A 85 -2.89 3.79 0.61
CA VAL A 85 -1.78 4.72 0.85
C VAL A 85 -0.64 4.31 -0.07
N LEU A 86 -0.22 5.22 -0.94
CA LEU A 86 0.94 5.04 -1.82
C LEU A 86 2.13 5.80 -1.21
N LEU A 87 3.32 5.25 -1.36
CA LEU A 87 4.56 5.87 -0.87
C LEU A 87 5.35 6.44 -2.04
N HIS A 88 5.75 7.70 -1.93
CA HIS A 88 6.63 8.33 -2.89
C HIS A 88 7.80 9.02 -2.21
N ARG A 89 8.98 8.93 -2.84
CA ARG A 89 10.21 9.60 -2.42
C ARG A 89 10.90 10.16 -3.65
N ASP A 90 10.87 11.49 -3.82
CA ASP A 90 11.49 12.16 -4.96
C ASP A 90 12.99 11.85 -5.02
N ASP A 91 13.66 11.91 -3.85
CA ASP A 91 15.09 11.69 -3.69
C ASP A 91 15.56 10.25 -3.98
N ALA A 92 14.63 9.28 -4.03
CA ALA A 92 14.94 7.90 -4.41
C ALA A 92 15.18 7.76 -5.93
N TYR A 93 14.64 8.68 -6.72
CA TYR A 93 14.72 8.64 -8.19
C TYR A 93 15.55 9.79 -8.77
N GLU A 94 15.63 10.91 -8.07
CA GLU A 94 16.28 12.14 -8.53
C GLU A 94 17.35 12.58 -7.53
N ARG A 95 18.62 12.46 -7.93
CA ARG A 95 19.77 12.84 -7.09
C ARG A 95 19.79 14.32 -6.73
N GLU A 96 19.18 15.17 -7.55
CA GLU A 96 19.08 16.62 -7.38
C GLU A 96 17.69 17.05 -6.88
N SER A 97 16.94 16.13 -6.25
CA SER A 97 15.64 16.45 -5.68
C SER A 97 15.72 17.68 -4.76
N THR A 98 14.74 18.58 -4.92
CA THR A 98 14.59 19.77 -4.07
C THR A 98 14.03 19.43 -2.69
N ARG A 99 13.64 18.18 -2.45
CA ARG A 99 13.01 17.67 -1.21
C ARG A 99 13.78 16.45 -0.66
N PRO A 100 15.10 16.56 -0.42
CA PRO A 100 15.90 15.43 0.04
C PRO A 100 15.48 14.98 1.45
N GLY A 101 15.35 13.67 1.65
CA GLY A 101 14.93 13.12 2.95
C GLY A 101 13.44 13.34 3.27
N GLU A 102 12.62 13.76 2.30
CA GLU A 102 11.16 13.77 2.44
C GLU A 102 10.54 12.54 1.76
N ALA A 103 9.37 12.14 2.24
CA ALA A 103 8.51 11.17 1.60
C ALA A 103 7.05 11.63 1.66
N ASP A 104 6.29 11.32 0.62
CA ASP A 104 4.85 11.55 0.59
C ASP A 104 4.11 10.25 0.87
N LEU A 105 3.25 10.27 1.88
CA LEU A 105 2.18 9.30 2.09
C LEU A 105 0.95 9.80 1.35
N ILE A 106 0.68 9.22 0.18
CA ILE A 106 -0.41 9.64 -0.70
C ILE A 106 -1.64 8.82 -0.36
N ILE A 107 -2.62 9.43 0.32
CA ILE A 107 -3.92 8.81 0.58
C ILE A 107 -4.72 8.86 -0.73
N ALA A 108 -4.47 7.89 -1.60
CA ALA A 108 -5.04 7.82 -2.94
C ALA A 108 -6.52 7.38 -2.94
N LYS A 109 -6.94 6.62 -1.91
CA LYS A 109 -8.33 6.26 -1.66
C LYS A 109 -8.62 6.34 -0.16
N HIS A 110 -9.79 6.87 0.18
CA HIS A 110 -10.33 6.81 1.53
C HIS A 110 -11.87 6.73 1.47
N ARG A 111 -12.44 5.58 1.82
CA ARG A 111 -13.89 5.34 1.71
C ARG A 111 -14.73 6.25 2.63
N ASN A 112 -14.16 6.65 3.77
CA ASN A 112 -14.86 7.38 4.84
C ASN A 112 -14.22 8.74 5.18
N GLY A 113 -13.43 9.31 4.27
CA GLY A 113 -12.75 10.58 4.52
C GLY A 113 -12.02 11.14 3.30
N PRO A 114 -11.29 12.25 3.45
CA PRO A 114 -10.63 12.88 2.32
C PRO A 114 -9.40 12.10 1.87
N THR A 115 -9.12 12.18 0.57
CA THR A 115 -7.79 11.94 0.01
C THR A 115 -6.90 13.16 0.27
N ARG A 116 -5.61 12.94 0.45
CA ARG A 116 -4.59 13.99 0.60
C ARG A 116 -3.20 13.38 0.57
N ASP A 117 -2.24 14.23 0.33
CA ASP A 117 -0.84 13.90 0.51
C ASP A 117 -0.39 14.36 1.89
N ILE A 118 0.32 13.49 2.58
CA ILE A 118 0.93 13.79 3.88
C ILE A 118 2.43 13.64 3.70
N THR A 119 3.13 14.78 3.70
CA THR A 119 4.58 14.81 3.67
C THR A 119 5.14 14.50 5.06
N VAL A 120 6.10 13.59 5.09
CA VAL A 120 6.83 13.15 6.29
C VAL A 120 8.33 13.21 6.03
N ALA A 121 9.13 13.33 7.08
CA ALA A 121 10.56 13.20 6.97
C ALA A 121 10.96 11.72 6.99
N PHE A 122 11.83 11.31 6.06
CA PHE A 122 12.35 9.95 5.94
C PHE A 122 13.84 9.90 6.29
N GLN A 123 14.13 9.24 7.40
CA GLN A 123 15.49 9.01 7.88
C GLN A 123 15.95 7.62 7.42
N GLY A 124 16.39 7.53 6.17
CA GLY A 124 16.67 6.25 5.51
C GLY A 124 17.69 5.35 6.21
N HIS A 125 18.68 5.95 6.86
CA HIS A 125 19.69 5.23 7.64
C HIS A 125 19.12 4.54 8.91
N TYR A 126 17.93 4.92 9.34
CA TYR A 126 17.18 4.26 10.42
C TYR A 126 15.95 3.48 9.91
N SER A 127 15.70 3.48 8.59
CA SER A 127 14.47 2.95 7.98
C SER A 127 13.20 3.48 8.66
N ARG A 128 13.20 4.79 8.97
CA ARG A 128 12.17 5.43 9.81
C ARG A 128 11.54 6.63 9.11
N PHE A 129 10.23 6.76 9.25
CA PHE A 129 9.46 7.97 8.95
C PHE A 129 9.16 8.72 10.24
N VAL A 130 9.23 10.04 10.21
CA VAL A 130 8.91 10.93 11.33
C VAL A 130 8.05 12.09 10.86
N ASP A 131 7.24 12.64 11.76
CA ASP A 131 6.43 13.82 11.47
C ASP A 131 7.32 14.99 11.05
N MET A 132 6.84 15.81 10.11
CA MET A 132 7.50 17.07 9.78
C MET A 132 7.43 17.99 11.00
N ALA A 133 8.52 18.70 11.29
CA ALA A 133 8.49 19.73 12.32
C ALA A 133 7.47 20.82 11.92
N HIS A 134 6.57 21.14 12.85
CA HIS A 134 5.62 22.25 12.72
C HIS A 134 6.30 23.59 13.02
#